data_AF-A0A5C9AJV3-F1
#
_entry.id   AF-A0A5C9AJV3-F1
#
_cell.length_a   1.000
_cell.length_b   1.000
_cell.length_c   1.000
_cell.angle_alpha   90.00
_cell.angle_beta   90.00
_cell.angle_gamma   90.00
#
_symmetry.space_group_name_H-M   'P 1'
#
loop_
_entity.id
_entity.type
_entity.pdbx_description
1 polymer ?
#
loop_
_entity_poly.entity_id
_entity_poly.type
_entity_poly.pdbx_seq_one_letter_code
_entity_poly.pdbx_strand_id
1 'polypeptide(L)'
;RMDDSWFARLAALTGLVGRVSAMIGVLMVAAVFLVIGNSVRLSIFARRDSINVQKLIGATDGFILRPFLYGGALLGFSGALLSLILSEILVLRLSSAVAEVAQVFGTKFDINGLSFDECLLLLLVCSMIGWVAAWLATVQHLRHFTPE
;
A
#
# COMPACT_ATOMS: atom_id res chain seq x y z
N ARG A 1 29.94 -21.20 27.36
CA ARG A 1 30.62 -21.03 26.06
C ARG A 1 29.94 -21.79 24.90
N MET A 2 28.94 -22.65 25.15
CA MET A 2 28.16 -23.32 24.09
C MET A 2 26.85 -22.60 23.74
N ASP A 3 26.37 -21.70 24.61
CA ASP A 3 25.10 -20.99 24.42
C ASP A 3 25.18 -19.86 23.37
N ASP A 4 26.31 -19.15 23.28
CA ASP A 4 26.40 -17.96 22.42
C ASP A 4 26.28 -18.27 20.92
N SER A 5 26.65 -19.48 20.50
CA SER A 5 26.70 -19.87 19.09
C SER A 5 25.32 -20.16 18.48
N TRP A 6 24.37 -20.70 19.25
CA TRP A 6 23.04 -21.00 18.75
C TRP A 6 22.18 -19.73 18.73
N PHE A 7 22.33 -18.84 19.71
CA PHE A 7 21.72 -17.51 19.69
C PHE A 7 22.22 -16.69 18.50
N ALA A 8 23.51 -16.74 18.18
CA ALA A 8 24.07 -16.08 17.00
C ALA A 8 23.49 -16.63 15.68
N ARG A 9 23.27 -17.95 15.59
CA ARG A 9 22.61 -18.58 14.42
C ARG A 9 21.14 -18.15 14.30
N LEU A 10 20.42 -18.09 15.42
CA LEU A 10 19.03 -17.64 15.45
C LEU A 10 18.94 -16.15 15.05
N ALA A 11 19.83 -15.30 15.58
CA ALA A 11 19.91 -13.89 15.22
C ALA A 11 20.28 -13.68 13.74
N ALA A 12 21.15 -14.54 13.19
CA ALA A 12 21.46 -14.51 11.76
C ALA A 12 20.25 -14.90 10.90
N LEU A 13 19.46 -15.89 11.32
CA LEU A 13 18.21 -16.29 10.65
C LEU A 13 17.14 -15.19 10.72
N THR A 14 16.91 -14.59 11.89
CA THR A 14 15.94 -13.49 12.03
C THR A 14 16.39 -12.26 11.23
N GLY A 15 17.68 -11.96 11.20
CA GLY A 15 18.25 -10.92 10.34
C GLY A 15 18.07 -11.20 8.85
N LEU A 16 18.20 -12.45 8.41
CA LEU A 16 17.94 -12.86 7.03
C LEU A 16 16.46 -12.69 6.67
N VAL A 17 15.55 -13.14 7.54
CA VAL A 17 14.10 -12.95 7.36
C VAL A 17 13.74 -11.47 7.26
N GLY A 18 14.32 -10.62 8.12
CA GLY A 18 14.11 -9.17 8.09
C GLY A 18 14.59 -8.51 6.79
N ARG A 19 15.72 -8.96 6.22
CA ARG A 19 16.20 -8.46 4.93
C ARG A 19 15.31 -8.88 3.77
N VAL A 20 14.85 -10.14 3.77
CA VAL A 20 13.95 -10.67 2.75
C VAL A 20 12.60 -9.95 2.80
N SER A 21 12.03 -9.75 4.00
CA SER A 21 10.77 -9.01 4.14
C SER A 21 10.89 -7.55 3.69
N ALA A 22 12.00 -6.88 4.00
CA ALA A 22 12.28 -5.54 3.51
C ALA A 22 12.37 -5.50 1.97
N MET A 23 13.05 -6.46 1.35
CA MET A 23 13.14 -6.56 -0.11
C MET A 23 11.77 -6.75 -0.75
N ILE A 24 10.94 -7.64 -0.21
CA ILE A 24 9.56 -7.86 -0.67
C ILE A 24 8.73 -6.58 -0.50
N GLY A 25 8.89 -5.87 0.62
CA GLY A 25 8.22 -4.60 0.88
C GLY A 25 8.54 -3.55 -0.19
N VAL A 26 9.81 -3.40 -0.57
CA VAL A 26 10.23 -2.48 -1.65
C VAL A 26 9.61 -2.89 -2.99
N LEU A 27 9.61 -4.19 -3.32
CA LEU A 27 9.00 -4.69 -4.56
C LEU A 27 7.49 -4.46 -4.59
N MET A 28 6.80 -4.64 -3.46
CA MET A 28 5.36 -4.35 -3.33
C MET A 28 5.06 -2.87 -3.58
N VAL A 29 5.85 -1.97 -2.99
CA VAL A 29 5.72 -0.53 -3.24
C VAL A 29 5.90 -0.24 -4.73
N ALA A 30 6.95 -0.77 -5.36
CA ALA A 30 7.20 -0.60 -6.80
C ALA A 30 6.03 -1.14 -7.66
N ALA A 31 5.46 -2.29 -7.30
CA ALA A 31 4.31 -2.87 -7.99
C ALA A 31 3.08 -1.95 -7.91
N VAL A 32 2.80 -1.34 -6.74
CA VAL A 32 1.71 -0.38 -6.58
C VAL A 32 1.91 0.84 -7.49
N PHE A 33 3.14 1.39 -7.53
CA PHE A 33 3.47 2.49 -8.45
C PHE A 33 3.22 2.11 -9.92
N LEU A 34 3.64 0.91 -10.33
CA LEU A 34 3.44 0.41 -11.70
C LEU A 34 1.96 0.25 -12.06
N VAL A 35 1.17 -0.35 -11.14
CA VAL A 35 -0.26 -0.59 -11.34
C VAL A 35 -1.03 0.73 -11.45
N ILE A 36 -0.79 1.66 -10.53
CA ILE A 36 -1.44 2.98 -10.56
C ILE A 36 -1.03 3.73 -11.83
N GLY A 37 0.26 3.73 -12.18
CA GLY A 37 0.73 4.44 -13.36
C GLY A 37 0.16 3.90 -14.67
N ASN A 38 0.03 2.57 -14.80
CA ASN A 38 -0.63 1.96 -15.94
C ASN A 38 -2.14 2.26 -15.97
N SER A 39 -2.81 2.28 -14.82
CA SER A 39 -4.23 2.60 -14.72
C SER A 39 -4.53 4.06 -15.11
N VAL A 40 -3.67 5.00 -14.67
CA VAL A 40 -3.72 6.40 -15.08
C VAL A 40 -3.53 6.53 -16.59
N ARG A 41 -2.54 5.85 -17.18
CA ARG A 41 -2.32 5.86 -18.63
C ARG A 41 -3.56 5.41 -19.41
N LEU A 42 -4.18 4.30 -18.98
CA LEU A 42 -5.37 3.75 -19.62
C LEU A 42 -6.56 4.73 -19.55
N SER A 43 -6.75 5.37 -18.38
CA SER A 43 -7.84 6.32 -18.16
C SER A 43 -7.65 7.65 -18.92
N ILE A 44 -6.41 8.12 -19.07
CA ILE A 44 -6.09 9.26 -19.96
C ILE A 44 -6.42 8.91 -21.40
N PHE A 45 -6.01 7.72 -21.87
CA PHE A 45 -6.28 7.28 -23.24
C PHE A 45 -7.79 7.21 -23.53
N ALA A 46 -8.57 6.66 -22.59
CA ALA A 46 -10.03 6.58 -22.72
C ALA A 46 -10.73 7.94 -22.73
N ARG A 47 -10.10 9.01 -22.21
CA ARG A 47 -10.66 10.37 -22.14
C ARG A 47 -9.96 11.36 -23.07
N ARG A 48 -9.10 10.88 -23.98
CA ARG A 48 -8.22 11.70 -24.83
C ARG A 48 -8.97 12.80 -25.59
N ASP A 49 -10.13 12.50 -26.16
CA ASP A 49 -10.91 13.47 -26.94
C ASP A 49 -11.42 14.63 -26.07
N SER A 50 -11.92 14.31 -24.86
CA SER A 50 -12.37 15.33 -23.90
C SER A 50 -11.22 16.18 -23.37
N ILE A 51 -10.02 15.61 -23.24
CA ILE A 51 -8.81 16.32 -22.80
C ILE A 51 -8.32 17.26 -23.91
N ASN A 52 -8.37 16.83 -25.17
CA ASN A 52 -8.03 17.68 -26.31
C ASN A 52 -8.95 18.91 -26.39
N VAL A 53 -10.27 18.72 -26.29
CA VAL A 53 -11.21 19.85 -26.26
C VAL A 53 -10.88 20.79 -25.09
N GLN A 54 -10.65 20.27 -23.88
CA GLN A 54 -10.28 21.08 -22.72
C GLN A 54 -8.96 21.86 -22.94
N LYS A 55 -7.97 21.27 -23.59
CA LYS A 55 -6.73 21.98 -23.95
C LYS A 55 -6.98 23.10 -24.98
N LEU A 56 -7.88 22.91 -25.95
CA LEU A 56 -8.22 23.96 -26.94
C LEU A 56 -8.84 25.21 -26.31
N ILE A 57 -9.64 25.06 -25.26
CA ILE A 57 -10.22 26.18 -24.49
C ILE A 57 -9.29 26.72 -23.39
N GLY A 58 -8.03 26.26 -23.34
CA GLY A 58 -6.99 26.79 -22.44
C GLY A 58 -6.99 26.20 -21.03
N ALA A 59 -7.51 24.99 -20.83
CA ALA A 59 -7.46 24.35 -19.51
C ALA A 59 -6.02 24.09 -19.04
N THR A 60 -5.70 24.51 -17.82
CA THR A 60 -4.42 24.23 -17.15
C THR A 60 -4.22 22.74 -16.88
N ASP A 61 -2.98 22.24 -16.98
CA ASP A 61 -2.62 20.84 -16.71
C ASP A 61 -3.07 20.34 -15.32
N GLY A 62 -3.12 21.24 -14.33
CA GLY A 62 -3.63 20.94 -12.99
C GLY A 62 -5.12 20.60 -12.93
N PHE A 63 -5.95 21.15 -13.83
CA PHE A 63 -7.37 20.82 -13.93
C PHE A 63 -7.56 19.40 -14.47
N ILE A 64 -6.73 19.01 -15.44
CA ILE A 64 -6.73 17.68 -16.05
C ILE A 64 -6.24 16.62 -15.03
N LEU A 65 -5.30 16.97 -14.14
CA LEU A 65 -4.71 16.04 -13.17
C LEU A 65 -5.64 15.62 -12.01
N ARG A 66 -6.49 16.53 -11.53
CA ARG A 66 -7.34 16.34 -10.34
C ARG A 66 -8.13 15.03 -10.32
N PRO A 67 -8.90 14.66 -11.37
CA PRO A 67 -9.66 13.41 -11.36
C PRO A 67 -8.78 12.17 -11.20
N PHE A 68 -7.57 12.16 -11.76
CA PHE A 68 -6.64 11.04 -11.65
C PHE A 68 -6.03 10.92 -10.24
N LEU A 69 -5.71 12.05 -9.62
CA LEU A 69 -5.22 12.10 -8.23
C LEU A 69 -6.25 11.55 -7.24
N TYR A 70 -7.53 11.92 -7.39
CA TYR A 70 -8.60 11.36 -6.57
C TYR A 70 -8.76 9.86 -6.76
N GLY A 71 -8.62 9.36 -8.00
CA GLY A 71 -8.63 7.93 -8.28
C GLY A 71 -7.53 7.17 -7.54
N GLY A 72 -6.30 7.68 -7.56
CA GLY A 72 -5.17 7.09 -6.83
C GLY A 72 -5.34 7.07 -5.31
N ALA A 73 -5.82 8.18 -4.74
CA ALA A 73 -6.12 8.28 -3.32
C ALA A 73 -7.23 7.31 -2.88
N LEU A 74 -8.30 7.19 -3.68
CA LEU A 74 -9.40 6.25 -3.43
C LEU A 74 -8.94 4.79 -3.49
N LEU A 75 -8.07 4.46 -4.46
CA LEU A 75 -7.48 3.13 -4.55
C LEU A 75 -6.63 2.81 -3.31
N GLY A 76 -5.76 3.74 -2.89
CA GLY A 76 -4.95 3.58 -1.67
C GLY A 76 -5.80 3.44 -0.40
N PHE A 77 -6.84 4.27 -0.26
CA PHE A 77 -7.77 4.22 0.86
C PHE A 77 -8.55 2.90 0.89
N SER A 78 -9.11 2.48 -0.25
CA SER A 78 -9.87 1.23 -0.33
C SER A 78 -9.01 -0.01 -0.04
N GLY A 79 -7.76 -0.02 -0.51
CA GLY A 79 -6.80 -1.08 -0.23
C GLY A 79 -6.46 -1.17 1.26
N ALA A 80 -6.22 -0.03 1.92
CA ALA A 80 -5.97 0.02 3.35
C ALA A 80 -7.19 -0.43 4.17
N LEU A 81 -8.39 0.03 3.80
CA LEU A 81 -9.63 -0.39 4.45
C LEU A 81 -9.83 -1.91 4.36
N LEU A 82 -9.62 -2.48 3.17
CA LEU A 82 -9.73 -3.93 2.96
C LEU A 82 -8.65 -4.68 3.74
N SER A 83 -7.42 -4.17 3.78
CA SER A 83 -6.34 -4.74 4.58
C SER A 83 -6.63 -4.74 6.08
N LEU A 84 -7.25 -3.68 6.61
CA LEU A 84 -7.64 -3.60 8.02
C LEU A 84 -8.70 -4.65 8.35
N ILE A 85 -9.75 -4.75 7.53
CA ILE A 85 -10.81 -5.76 7.70
C ILE A 85 -10.21 -7.17 7.67
N LEU A 86 -9.33 -7.44 6.71
CA LEU A 86 -8.70 -8.76 6.58
C LEU A 86 -7.77 -9.07 7.77
N SER A 87 -7.03 -8.07 8.24
CA SER A 87 -6.18 -8.18 9.43
C SER A 87 -7.00 -8.51 10.68
N GLU A 88 -8.13 -7.84 10.88
CA GLU A 88 -9.01 -8.08 12.03
C GLU A 88 -9.62 -9.50 11.98
N ILE A 89 -10.07 -9.94 10.81
CA ILE A 89 -10.55 -11.32 10.61
C ILE A 89 -9.45 -12.33 10.95
N LEU A 90 -8.22 -12.08 10.50
CA LEU A 90 -7.08 -12.97 10.76
C LEU A 90 -6.76 -13.04 12.26
N VAL A 91 -6.76 -11.90 12.95
CA VAL A 91 -6.55 -11.83 14.40
C VAL A 91 -7.63 -12.59 15.15
N LEU A 92 -8.90 -12.45 14.78
CA LEU A 92 -10.01 -13.19 15.41
C LEU A 92 -9.87 -14.71 15.20
N ARG A 93 -9.53 -15.15 13.99
CA ARG A 93 -9.30 -16.57 13.69
C ARG A 93 -8.10 -17.12 14.44
N LEU A 94 -7.00 -16.38 14.47
CA LEU A 94 -5.79 -16.80 15.16
C LEU A 94 -5.99 -16.82 16.67
N SER A 95 -6.65 -15.82 17.24
CA SER A 95 -7.05 -15.77 18.65
C SER A 95 -7.88 -17.01 19.03
N SER A 96 -8.86 -17.39 18.22
CA SER A 96 -9.66 -18.60 18.48
C SER A 96 -8.83 -19.89 18.47
N ALA A 97 -7.90 -20.04 17.52
CA ALA A 97 -7.03 -21.21 17.43
C ALA A 97 -5.98 -21.25 18.54
N VAL A 98 -5.44 -20.09 18.91
CA VAL A 98 -4.46 -19.95 19.99
C VAL A 98 -5.11 -20.12 21.35
N ALA A 99 -6.35 -19.66 21.56
CA ALA A 99 -7.07 -19.82 22.82
C ALA A 99 -7.32 -21.30 23.17
N GLU A 100 -7.61 -22.13 22.17
CA GLU A 100 -7.81 -23.58 22.34
C GLU A 100 -6.50 -24.28 22.78
N VAL A 101 -5.37 -23.88 22.20
CA VAL A 101 -4.05 -24.38 22.61
C VAL A 101 -3.61 -23.78 23.95
N ALA A 102 -3.85 -22.50 24.18
CA ALA A 102 -3.44 -21.77 25.36
C ALA A 102 -4.19 -22.22 26.64
N GLN A 103 -5.43 -22.71 26.51
CA GLN A 103 -6.12 -23.39 27.62
C GLN A 103 -5.37 -24.64 28.11
N VAL A 104 -4.69 -25.36 27.22
CA VAL A 104 -3.88 -26.54 27.57
C VAL A 104 -2.58 -26.14 28.30
N PHE A 105 -2.05 -24.94 28.03
CA PHE A 105 -0.80 -24.45 28.62
C PHE A 105 -0.99 -23.46 29.79
N GLY A 106 -2.23 -23.05 30.11
CA GLY A 106 -2.55 -22.20 31.27
C GLY A 106 -2.17 -20.72 31.13
N THR A 107 -1.80 -20.26 29.94
CA THR A 107 -1.30 -18.90 29.69
C THR A 107 -2.35 -18.04 28.98
N LYS A 108 -2.68 -16.86 29.49
CA LYS A 108 -3.55 -15.90 28.78
C LYS A 108 -2.72 -15.10 27.78
N PHE A 109 -2.83 -15.41 26.50
CA PHE A 109 -2.30 -14.56 25.42
C PHE A 109 -3.36 -13.52 25.06
N ASP A 110 -3.09 -12.25 25.37
CA ASP A 110 -3.88 -11.12 24.89
C ASP A 110 -3.34 -10.73 23.51
N ILE A 111 -3.96 -11.24 22.45
CA ILE A 111 -3.67 -10.77 21.09
C ILE A 111 -4.41 -9.45 20.93
N ASN A 112 -3.76 -8.36 21.32
CA ASN A 112 -4.26 -7.02 21.03
C ASN A 112 -4.24 -6.83 19.50
N GLY A 113 -5.40 -6.56 18.92
CA GLY A 113 -5.51 -6.12 17.54
C GLY A 113 -4.89 -4.73 17.34
N LEU A 114 -4.96 -4.20 16.11
CA LEU A 114 -4.52 -2.82 15.87
C LEU A 114 -5.36 -1.84 16.69
N SER A 115 -4.68 -0.90 17.33
CA SER A 115 -5.32 0.20 18.03
C SER A 115 -5.98 1.17 17.04
N PHE A 116 -6.95 1.95 17.52
CA PHE A 116 -7.68 2.88 16.65
C PHE A 116 -6.76 3.93 16.00
N ASP A 117 -5.74 4.39 16.73
CA ASP A 117 -4.71 5.30 16.24
C ASP A 117 -3.84 4.67 15.14
N GLU A 118 -3.46 3.40 15.29
CA GLU A 118 -2.68 2.67 14.29
C GLU A 118 -3.50 2.47 13.01
N CYS A 119 -4.77 2.09 13.13
CA CYS A 119 -5.70 1.98 11.99
C CYS A 119 -5.82 3.30 11.23
N LEU A 120 -5.99 4.42 11.95
CA LEU A 120 -6.09 5.75 11.36
C LEU A 120 -4.80 6.14 10.63
N LEU A 121 -3.64 5.91 11.25
CA LEU A 121 -2.34 6.21 10.66
C LEU A 121 -2.12 5.38 9.38
N LEU A 122 -2.49 4.10 9.40
CA LEU A 122 -2.38 3.21 8.25
C LEU A 122 -3.23 3.70 7.07
N LEU A 123 -4.49 4.07 7.32
CA LEU A 123 -5.39 4.63 6.30
C LEU A 123 -4.82 5.90 5.68
N LEU A 124 -4.30 6.81 6.50
CA LEU A 124 -3.73 8.07 6.03
C LEU A 124 -2.47 7.84 5.19
N VAL A 125 -1.55 7.01 5.67
CA VAL A 125 -0.30 6.72 4.96
C VAL A 125 -0.58 6.03 3.62
N CYS A 126 -1.45 5.03 3.58
CA CYS A 126 -1.79 4.34 2.34
C CYS A 126 -2.51 5.25 1.33
N SER A 127 -3.45 6.09 1.79
CA SER A 127 -4.11 7.08 0.95
C SER A 127 -3.11 8.09 0.38
N MET A 128 -2.18 8.57 1.21
CA MET A 128 -1.12 9.50 0.81
C MET A 128 -0.16 8.87 -0.20
N ILE A 129 0.25 7.61 0.01
CA ILE A 129 1.07 6.86 -0.95
C ILE A 129 0.35 6.69 -2.29
N GLY A 130 -0.94 6.32 -2.28
CA GLY A 130 -1.75 6.20 -3.49
C GLY A 130 -1.89 7.51 -4.25
N TRP A 131 -2.08 8.62 -3.53
CA TRP A 131 -2.12 9.97 -4.09
C TRP A 131 -0.79 10.38 -4.71
N VAL A 132 0.34 10.16 -4.01
CA VAL A 132 1.69 10.46 -4.51
C VAL A 132 2.05 9.60 -5.72
N ALA A 133 1.66 8.32 -5.72
CA ALA A 133 1.87 7.42 -6.85
C ALA A 133 1.11 7.87 -8.10
N ALA A 134 -0.16 8.27 -7.95
CA ALA A 134 -0.93 8.82 -9.04
C ALA A 134 -0.35 10.16 -9.53
N TRP A 135 0.11 11.02 -8.62
CA TRP A 135 0.72 12.30 -8.97
C TRP A 135 1.98 12.11 -9.81
N LEU A 136 2.92 11.29 -9.32
CA LEU A 136 4.18 11.00 -10.00
C LEU A 136 3.94 10.38 -11.39
N ALA A 137 3.04 9.40 -11.48
CA ALA A 137 2.72 8.77 -12.74
C ALA A 137 2.12 9.75 -13.75
N THR A 138 1.22 10.63 -13.30
CA THR A 138 0.56 11.59 -14.19
C THR A 138 1.53 12.67 -14.66
N VAL A 139 2.37 13.21 -13.77
CA VAL A 139 3.40 14.21 -14.11
C VAL A 139 4.45 13.63 -15.05
N GLN A 140 4.90 12.41 -14.80
CA GLN A 140 5.87 11.75 -15.68
C GLN A 140 5.30 11.54 -17.08
N HIS A 141 4.01 11.18 -17.19
CA HIS A 141 3.38 10.93 -18.48
C HIS A 141 3.06 12.22 -19.26
N LEU A 142 2.55 13.27 -18.59
CA LEU A 142 2.31 14.55 -19.24
C LEU A 142 3.58 15.23 -19.75
N ARG A 143 4.73 15.07 -19.05
CA ARG A 143 6.02 15.62 -19.52
C ARG A 143 6.55 14.95 -20.79
N HIS A 144 6.05 13.77 -21.15
CA HIS A 144 6.44 13.05 -22.37
C HIS A 144 5.44 13.21 -23.53
N PHE A 145 4.29 13.86 -23.31
CA PHE A 145 3.40 14.25 -24.40
C PHE A 145 3.83 15.59 -24.99
N THR A 146 4.83 15.58 -25.86
CA THR A 146 5.02 16.63 -26.85
C THR A 146 3.87 16.54 -27.87
N PRO A 147 3.11 17.62 -28.11
CA PRO A 147 2.10 17.65 -29.15
C PRO A 147 2.78 17.60 -30.53
N GLU A 148 2.29 16.72 -31.39
CA GLU A 148 2.40 16.84 -32.85
C GLU A 148 1.18 17.61 -33.35
#